data_AF-A0A1R3UKT8-F1
#
_entry.id   AF-A0A1R3UKT8-F1
#
_cell.length_a   1.000
_cell.length_b   1.000
_cell.length_c   1.000
_cell.angle_alpha   90.00
_cell.angle_beta   90.00
_cell.angle_gamma   90.00
#
_symmetry.space_group_name_H-M   'P 1'
#
loop_
_entity.id
_entity.type
_entity.pdbx_description
1 polymer ?
#
loop_
_entity_poly.entity_id
_entity_poly.type
_entity_poly.pdbx_seq_one_letter_code
_entity_poly.pdbx_strand_id
1 'polypeptide(L)'
;MGEIALAVGDHAKAIKNLTAAWDRATDYQDLDQVVGISAPLARALLAVGEIDRARQVVEVALPHAQRRHLGAHVEELRSLQPLTLGGDRCG
;
A
#
# COMPACT_ATOMS: atom_id res chain seq x y z
N MET A 1 -21.51 11.20 11.79
CA MET A 1 -21.73 9.93 11.07
C MET A 1 -21.57 10.08 9.54
N GLY A 2 -22.02 11.17 8.90
CA GLY A 2 -21.95 11.31 7.44
C GLY A 2 -20.55 11.51 6.84
N GLU A 3 -19.70 12.36 7.43
CA GLU A 3 -18.35 12.65 6.89
C GLU A 3 -17.40 11.44 6.96
N ILE A 4 -17.51 10.63 8.00
CA ILE A 4 -16.71 9.40 8.16
C ILE A 4 -17.14 8.36 7.11
N ALA A 5 -18.45 8.23 6.84
CA ALA A 5 -18.93 7.31 5.81
C ALA A 5 -18.53 7.75 4.39
N LEU A 6 -18.50 9.06 4.12
CA LEU A 6 -17.99 9.62 2.87
C LEU A 6 -16.49 9.35 2.70
N ALA A 7 -15.69 9.61 3.74
CA ALA A 7 -14.25 9.35 3.71
C ALA A 7 -13.95 7.85 3.50
N VAL A 8 -14.67 6.95 4.18
CA VAL A 8 -14.55 5.50 3.99
C VAL A 8 -14.97 5.09 2.57
N GLY A 9 -16.02 5.70 2.01
CA GLY A 9 -16.45 5.46 0.63
C GLY A 9 -15.40 5.88 -0.41
N ASP A 10 -14.74 7.02 -0.18
CA ASP A 10 -13.65 7.49 -1.04
C ASP A 10 -12.39 6.63 -0.91
N HIS A 11 -12.06 6.16 0.30
CA HIS A 11 -10.98 5.20 0.49
C HIS A 11 -11.26 3.86 -0.21
N ALA A 12 -12.48 3.32 -0.13
CA ALA A 12 -12.84 2.09 -0.83
C ALA A 12 -12.70 2.22 -2.36
N LYS A 13 -13.12 3.36 -2.92
CA LYS A 13 -12.95 3.65 -4.34
C LYS A 13 -11.48 3.82 -4.73
N ALA A 14 -10.69 4.50 -3.90
CA ALA A 14 -9.26 4.67 -4.10
C ALA A 14 -8.53 3.32 -4.07
N ILE A 15 -8.83 2.47 -3.08
CA ILE A 15 -8.28 1.11 -2.97
C ILE A 15 -8.60 0.32 -4.24
N LYS A 16 -9.87 0.30 -4.68
CA LYS A 16 -10.26 -0.42 -5.91
C LYS A 16 -9.45 0.02 -7.13
N ASN A 17 -9.29 1.34 -7.32
CA ASN A 17 -8.54 1.87 -8.46
C ASN A 17 -7.04 1.57 -8.35
N LEU A 18 -6.47 1.70 -7.16
CA LEU A 18 -5.05 1.43 -6.89
C LEU A 18 -4.72 -0.06 -7.00
N THR A 19 -5.60 -0.95 -6.53
CA THR A 19 -5.47 -2.41 -6.72
C THR A 19 -5.51 -2.76 -8.20
N ALA A 20 -6.47 -2.21 -8.96
CA ALA A 20 -6.50 -2.47 -10.41
C ALA A 20 -5.29 -1.92 -11.15
N ALA A 21 -4.69 -0.82 -10.68
CA ALA A 21 -3.44 -0.29 -11.24
C ALA A 21 -2.25 -1.17 -10.85
N TRP A 22 -2.20 -1.62 -9.60
CA TRP A 22 -1.21 -2.55 -9.07
C TRP A 22 -1.20 -3.86 -9.85
N ASP A 23 -2.36 -4.50 -10.02
CA ASP A 23 -2.50 -5.77 -10.73
C ASP A 23 -1.97 -5.66 -12.16
N ARG A 24 -2.34 -4.58 -12.88
CA ARG A 24 -1.80 -4.30 -14.21
C ARG A 24 -0.29 -4.08 -14.18
N ALA A 25 0.22 -3.28 -13.25
CA ALA A 25 1.64 -3.01 -13.15
C ALA A 25 2.45 -4.30 -12.87
N THR A 26 1.92 -5.20 -12.03
CA THR A 26 2.51 -6.51 -11.80
C THR A 26 2.42 -7.43 -13.02
N ASP A 27 1.29 -7.44 -13.74
CA ASP A 27 1.09 -8.24 -14.95
C ASP A 27 2.04 -7.81 -16.08
N TYR A 28 2.22 -6.51 -16.26
CA TYR A 28 3.15 -5.94 -17.25
C TYR A 28 4.62 -5.93 -16.78
N GLN A 29 4.90 -6.40 -15.56
CA GLN A 29 6.23 -6.34 -14.93
C GLN A 29 6.83 -4.92 -14.90
N ASP A 30 5.96 -3.90 -14.87
CA ASP A 30 6.36 -2.49 -14.74
C ASP A 30 6.68 -2.19 -13.27
N LEU A 31 7.90 -2.54 -12.88
CA LEU A 31 8.38 -2.41 -11.50
C LEU A 31 8.40 -0.95 -11.01
N ASP A 32 8.55 0.03 -11.91
CA ASP A 32 8.55 1.44 -11.53
C ASP A 32 7.13 1.89 -11.16
N GLN A 33 6.11 1.44 -11.90
CA GLN A 33 4.72 1.63 -11.50
C GLN A 33 4.34 0.87 -10.23
N VAL A 34 4.78 -0.38 -10.08
CA VAL A 34 4.53 -1.17 -8.86
C VAL A 34 5.03 -0.40 -7.63
N VAL A 35 6.26 0.14 -7.68
CA VAL A 35 6.78 0.92 -6.55
C VAL A 35 6.01 2.24 -6.38
N GLY A 36 5.67 2.96 -7.44
CA GLY A 36 4.91 4.22 -7.34
C GLY A 36 3.49 4.06 -6.77
N ILE A 37 2.84 2.92 -7.02
CA ILE A 37 1.48 2.62 -6.55
C ILE A 37 1.48 2.00 -5.13
N SER A 38 2.59 1.41 -4.71
CA SER A 38 2.71 0.67 -3.44
C SER A 38 2.35 1.50 -2.20
N ALA A 39 2.96 2.68 -2.04
CA ALA A 39 2.76 3.55 -0.89
C ALA A 39 1.32 4.09 -0.77
N PRO A 40 0.69 4.64 -1.83
CA PRO A 40 -0.70 5.10 -1.74
C PRO A 40 -1.68 3.94 -1.51
N LEU A 41 -1.44 2.76 -2.10
CA LEU A 41 -2.27 1.59 -1.88
C LEU A 41 -2.16 1.10 -0.42
N ALA A 42 -0.95 0.94 0.10
CA ALA A 42 -0.72 0.53 1.49
C ALA A 42 -1.36 1.51 2.49
N ARG A 43 -1.25 2.83 2.27
CA ARG A 43 -1.92 3.83 3.13
C ARG A 43 -3.43 3.72 3.10
N ALA A 44 -4.02 3.56 1.92
CA ALA A 44 -5.47 3.45 1.78
C ALA A 44 -5.99 2.18 2.45
N LEU A 45 -5.27 1.06 2.30
CA LEU A 45 -5.57 -0.21 2.98
C LEU A 45 -5.48 -0.08 4.51
N LEU A 46 -4.44 0.57 5.04
CA LEU A 46 -4.32 0.85 6.48
C LEU A 46 -5.48 1.72 6.99
N ALA A 47 -5.92 2.73 6.21
CA ALA A 47 -7.01 3.63 6.60
C ALA A 47 -8.37 2.92 6.73
N VAL A 48 -8.58 1.83 5.99
CA VAL A 48 -9.78 1.00 6.11
C VAL A 48 -9.59 -0.23 7.01
N GLY A 49 -8.40 -0.39 7.61
CA GLY A 49 -8.07 -1.51 8.50
C GLY A 49 -7.67 -2.81 7.79
N GLU A 50 -7.41 -2.80 6.48
CA GLU A 50 -6.91 -3.95 5.72
C GLU A 50 -5.39 -4.13 5.90
N ILE A 51 -4.97 -4.43 7.13
CA ILE A 51 -3.55 -4.49 7.54
C ILE A 51 -2.77 -5.59 6.80
N ASP A 52 -3.34 -6.78 6.64
CA ASP A 52 -2.67 -7.91 5.96
C ASP A 52 -2.39 -7.63 4.49
N ARG A 53 -3.33 -6.97 3.80
CA ARG A 53 -3.13 -6.58 2.40
C ARG A 53 -2.12 -5.44 2.27
N ALA A 54 -2.17 -4.47 3.18
CA ALA A 54 -1.15 -3.41 3.23
C ALA A 54 0.25 -4.01 3.42
N ARG A 55 0.38 -5.02 4.28
CA ARG A 55 1.64 -5.77 4.48
C ARG A 55 2.13 -6.39 3.17
N GLN A 56 1.26 -7.14 2.49
CA GLN A 56 1.60 -7.83 1.25
C GLN A 56 2.09 -6.85 0.16
N VAL A 57 1.44 -5.70 0.03
CA VAL A 57 1.85 -4.65 -0.92
C VAL A 57 3.24 -4.13 -0.59
N VAL A 58 3.53 -3.85 0.68
CA VAL A 58 4.84 -3.36 1.13
C VAL A 58 5.93 -4.41 0.92
N GLU A 59 5.66 -5.67 1.26
CA GLU A 59 6.61 -6.79 1.10
C GLU A 59 6.98 -7.04 -0.36
N VAL A 60 6.02 -6.91 -1.29
CA VAL A 60 6.29 -7.04 -2.72
C VAL A 60 7.05 -5.82 -3.24
N ALA A 61 6.65 -4.60 -2.89
CA ALA A 61 7.24 -3.39 -3.45
C ALA A 61 8.65 -3.06 -2.93
N LEU A 62 8.95 -3.35 -1.65
CA LEU A 62 10.21 -3.01 -1.01
C LEU A 62 11.45 -3.55 -1.74
N PRO A 63 11.55 -4.84 -2.12
CA PRO A 63 12.69 -5.35 -2.87
C PRO A 63 12.82 -4.72 -4.27
N HIS A 64 11.70 -4.33 -4.90
CA HIS A 64 11.73 -3.65 -6.20
C HIS A 64 12.25 -2.20 -6.06
N ALA A 65 11.79 -1.48 -5.04
CA ALA A 65 12.24 -0.13 -4.73
C ALA A 65 13.76 -0.09 -4.43
N GLN A 66 14.25 -1.08 -3.67
CA GLN A 66 15.67 -1.23 -3.37
C GLN A 66 16.51 -1.51 -4.63
N ARG A 67 16.03 -2.41 -5.50
CA ARG A 67 16.71 -2.76 -6.76
C ARG A 67 16.82 -1.60 -7.74
N ARG A 68 15.84 -0.69 -7.74
CA ARG A 68 15.82 0.50 -8.61
C ARG A 68 16.47 1.74 -7.98
N HIS A 69 17.08 1.62 -6.80
CA HIS A 69 17.68 2.73 -6.04
C HIS A 69 16.71 3.91 -5.79
N LEU A 70 15.41 3.61 -5.67
CA LEU A 70 14.37 4.61 -5.39
C LEU A 70 14.33 4.91 -3.89
N GLY A 71 15.36 5.56 -3.37
CA GLY A 71 15.58 5.79 -1.93
C GLY A 71 14.37 6.38 -1.21
N ALA A 72 13.69 7.35 -1.82
CA ALA A 72 12.49 7.97 -1.27
C ALA A 72 11.34 6.97 -1.07
N HIS A 73 11.14 6.03 -2.00
CA HIS A 73 10.10 5.01 -1.90
C HIS A 73 10.46 3.91 -0.91
N VAL A 74 11.74 3.57 -0.78
CA VAL A 74 12.22 2.62 0.23
C VAL A 74 11.96 3.18 1.64
N GLU A 75 12.26 4.45 1.89
CA GLU A 75 12.00 5.11 3.18
C GLU A 75 10.52 5.16 3.50
N GLU A 76 9.69 5.53 2.51
CA GLU A 76 8.24 5.58 2.66
C GLU A 76 7.65 4.19 2.98
N LEU A 77 8.05 3.15 2.25
CA LEU A 77 7.60 1.77 2.51
C LEU A 77 8.08 1.27 3.87
N ARG A 78 9.32 1.56 4.27
CA ARG A 78 9.83 1.24 5.61
C ARG A 78 9.04 1.92 6.72
N SER A 79 8.58 3.14 6.50
CA SER A 79 7.74 3.86 7.47
C SER A 79 6.36 3.19 7.65
N LEU A 80 5.87 2.49 6.63
CA LEU A 80 4.60 1.79 6.64
C LEU A 80 4.71 0.36 7.22
N GLN A 81 5.88 -0.29 7.11
CA GLN A 81 6.12 -1.63 7.68
C GLN A 81 5.67 -1.80 9.15
N PRO A 82 6.04 -0.94 10.11
CA PRO A 82 5.61 -1.11 11.51
C PRO A 82 4.10 -0.99 11.70
N LEU A 83 3.40 -0.24 10.84
CA LEU A 83 1.93 -0.13 10.85
C LEU A 83 1.27 -1.40 10.31
N THR A 84 1.95 -2.13 9.43
CA THR A 84 1.50 -3.43 8.89
C THR A 84 1.83 -4.62 9.78
N LEU A 85 2.80 -4.46 10.70
CA LEU A 85 3.24 -5.48 11.67
C LEU A 85 2.61 -5.28 13.06
N GLY A 86 2.04 -4.11 13.34
CA GLY A 86 1.51 -3.72 14.65
C GLY A 86 0.19 -4.39 15.08
N GLY A 87 -0.31 -5.38 14.35
CA GLY A 87 -1.50 -6.15 14.73
C GLY A 87 -1.27 -7.15 15.88
N ASP A 88 -0.02 -7.44 16.24
CA ASP A 88 0.34 -8.52 17.19
C ASP A 88 0.78 -8.00 18.57
N ARG A 89 0.20 -6.87 19.04
CA ARG A 89 0.37 -6.41 20.43
C ARG A 89 -0.96 -6.05 21.08
N CYS A 90 -1.86 -7.02 21.14
CA CYS A 90 -2.94 -7.12 22.12
C CYS A 90 -3.26 -8.61 22.34
N GLY A 91 -2.49 -9.26 23.21
CA GLY A 91 -2.72 -10.63 23.71
C GLY A 91 -2.15 -10.75 25.10
#